data_AF-A0A350DCW9-F1
#
_entry.id   AF-A0A350DCW9-F1
#
_cell.length_a   1.000
_cell.length_b   1.000
_cell.length_c   1.000
_cell.angle_alpha   90.00
_cell.angle_beta   90.00
_cell.angle_gamma   90.00
#
_symmetry.space_group_name_H-M   'P 1'
#
loop_
_entity.id
_entity.type
_entity.pdbx_description
1 polymer ?
#
loop_
_entity_poly.entity_id
_entity_poly.type
_entity_poly.pdbx_seq_one_letter_code
_entity_poly.pdbx_strand_id
1 'polypeptide(L)' 'MSISYHDIQAFLYREARLLDDREWDEWLTLYHKDAEFWMPAWDDDDQLTRDPHSEISLIYYPNREGLEDRVYRIKT' A
#
# COMPACT_ATOMS: atom_id res chain seq x y z
N MET A 1 2.06 -21.25 16.31
CA MET A 1 2.65 -20.02 16.89
C MET A 1 1.63 -18.91 16.76
N SER A 2 1.42 -18.13 17.82
CA SER A 2 0.59 -16.93 17.79
C SER A 2 1.49 -15.74 17.46
N ILE A 3 1.03 -14.87 16.57
CA ILE A 3 1.70 -13.59 16.28
C ILE A 3 1.43 -12.66 17.45
N SER A 4 2.48 -12.07 18.02
CA SER A 4 2.37 -11.09 19.10
C SER A 4 2.23 -9.66 18.55
N TYR A 5 1.81 -8.72 19.41
CA TYR A 5 1.77 -7.30 19.07
C TYR A 5 3.15 -6.76 18.63
N HIS A 6 4.23 -7.22 19.29
CA HIS A 6 5.59 -6.80 18.95
C HIS A 6 6.02 -7.32 17.57
N ASP A 7 5.56 -8.50 17.16
CA ASP A 7 5.85 -9.04 15.83
C ASP A 7 5.18 -8.19 14.74
N ILE A 8 3.95 -7.73 14.97
CA ILE A 8 3.23 -6.84 14.05
C ILE A 8 3.94 -5.48 13.95
N GLN A 9 4.35 -4.91 15.09
CA GLN A 9 5.11 -3.65 15.08
C GLN A 9 6.43 -3.80 14.32
N ALA A 10 7.18 -4.87 14.57
CA ALA A 10 8.43 -5.13 13.87
C ALA A 10 8.23 -5.27 12.35
N PHE A 11 7.12 -5.89 11.93
CA PHE A 11 6.74 -5.96 10.51
C PHE A 11 6.50 -4.57 9.92
N LEU A 12 5.70 -3.72 10.58
CA LEU A 12 5.43 -2.35 10.11
C LEU A 12 6.70 -1.49 10.07
N TYR A 13 7.59 -1.63 11.05
CA TYR A 13 8.87 -0.90 11.06
C TYR A 13 9.80 -1.35 9.93
N ARG A 14 9.78 -2.64 9.57
CA ARG A 14 10.51 -3.15 8.43
C ARG A 14 9.94 -2.59 7.13
N GLU A 15 8.62 -2.59 6.98
CA GLU A 15 7.93 -2.08 5.80
C GLU A 15 8.24 -0.61 5.54
N ALA A 16 8.10 0.25 6.56
CA ALA A 16 8.46 1.67 6.48
C ALA A 16 9.95 1.89 6.17
N ARG A 17 10.86 1.11 6.78
CA ARG A 17 12.30 1.25 6.52
C ARG A 17 12.66 0.94 5.07
N LEU A 18 12.06 -0.08 4.47
CA LEU A 18 12.33 -0.41 3.06
C LEU A 18 11.87 0.72 2.13
N LEU A 19 10.77 1.42 2.45
CA LEU A 19 10.37 2.63 1.73
C LEU A 19 11.37 3.77 1.91
N ASP A 20 11.80 4.04 3.14
CA ASP A 20 12.77 5.11 3.46
C ASP A 20 14.12 4.88 2.76
N ASP A 21 14.60 3.64 2.76
CA ASP A 21 15.87 3.23 2.15
C ASP A 21 15.75 3.00 0.62
N ARG A 22 14.55 3.13 0.04
CA ARG A 22 14.25 2.91 -1.39
C ARG A 22 14.51 1.48 -1.89
N GLU A 23 14.41 0.51 -1.00
CA GLU A 23 14.55 -0.94 -1.28
C GLU A 23 13.22 -1.50 -1.81
N TRP A 24 12.85 -1.08 -3.02
CA TRP A 24 11.50 -1.27 -3.57
C TRP A 24 11.11 -2.73 -3.83
N ASP A 25 12.05 -3.56 -4.28
CA ASP A 25 11.75 -4.95 -4.64
C ASP A 25 11.43 -5.77 -3.39
N GLU A 26 12.25 -5.60 -2.34
CA GLU A 26 12.04 -6.17 -1.02
C GLU A 26 10.73 -5.67 -0.40
N TRP A 27 10.40 -4.39 -0.56
CA TRP A 27 9.14 -3.82 -0.08
C TRP A 27 7.93 -4.47 -0.74
N LEU A 28 7.95 -4.66 -2.07
CA LEU A 28 6.87 -5.35 -2.79
C LEU A 28 6.65 -6.80 -2.30
N THR A 29 7.69 -7.47 -1.81
CA THR A 29 7.55 -8.83 -1.25
C THR A 29 6.71 -8.88 0.03
N LEU A 30 6.51 -7.74 0.72
CA LEU A 30 5.68 -7.66 1.91
C LEU A 30 4.18 -7.66 1.60
N TYR A 31 3.80 -7.40 0.35
CA TYR A 31 2.42 -7.39 -0.11
C TYR A 31 2.06 -8.74 -0.72
N HIS A 32 0.90 -9.26 -0.30
CA HIS A 32 0.29 -10.42 -0.96
C HIS A 32 -0.08 -10.06 -2.41
N LYS A 33 -0.06 -11.04 -3.32
CA LYS A 33 -0.41 -10.84 -4.74
C LYS A 33 -1.79 -10.17 -4.93
N ASP A 34 -2.74 -10.55 -4.09
CA ASP A 34 -4.13 -10.06 -4.12
C ASP A 34 -4.35 -8.89 -3.14
N ALA A 35 -3.29 -8.22 -2.69
CA ALA A 35 -3.42 -7.09 -1.77
C ALA A 35 -3.99 -5.87 -2.50
N GLU A 36 -5.10 -5.36 -1.98
CA GLU A 36 -5.65 -4.08 -2.40
C GLU A 36 -4.86 -2.94 -1.76
N PHE A 37 -4.49 -1.94 -2.55
CA PHE A 37 -3.85 -0.71 -2.07
C PHE A 37 -4.76 0.47 -2.41
N TRP A 38 -5.40 1.02 -1.39
CA TRP A 38 -6.40 2.06 -1.58
C TRP A 38 -6.15 3.25 -0.65
N MET A 39 -6.06 4.43 -1.25
CA MET A 39 -6.06 5.72 -0.58
C MET A 39 -7.26 6.54 -1.08
N PRO A 40 -8.35 6.61 -0.31
CA PRO A 40 -9.55 7.36 -0.69
C PRO A 40 -9.25 8.86 -0.81
N ALA A 41 -10.08 9.55 -1.59
CA ALA A 41 -10.10 11.00 -1.63
C ALA A 41 -11.09 11.55 -0.59
N TRP A 42 -10.95 12.84 -0.28
CA TRP A 42 -11.99 13.59 0.42
C TRP A 42 -12.99 14.12 -0.61
N ASP A 43 -14.28 14.03 -0.30
CA ASP A 43 -15.36 14.63 -1.09
C ASP A 43 -15.60 16.09 -0.68
N ASP A 44 -16.59 16.72 -1.31
CA ASP A 44 -16.95 18.12 -1.08
C ASP A 44 -17.51 18.38 0.33
N ASP A 45 -17.93 17.33 1.05
CA ASP A 45 -18.49 17.37 2.41
C ASP A 45 -17.46 17.00 3.48
N ASP A 46 -16.16 17.04 3.13
CA ASP A 46 -15.05 16.61 3.98
C ASP A 46 -15.27 15.18 4.55
N GLN A 47 -15.78 14.26 3.73
CA GLN A 47 -15.84 12.83 4.04
C GLN A 47 -14.91 12.02 3.13
N LEU A 48 -14.40 10.89 3.64
CA LEU A 48 -13.64 9.97 2.80
C LEU A 48 -14.59 9.19 1.87
N THR A 49 -14.17 9.03 0.61
CA THR A 49 -14.82 8.11 -0.32
C THR A 49 -14.78 6.67 0.20
N ARG A 50 -15.82 5.91 -0.09
CA ARG A 50 -16.12 4.59 0.47
C ARG A 50 -16.17 3.47 -0.56
N ASP A 51 -16.27 3.80 -1.84
CA ASP A 51 -16.25 2.84 -2.93
C ASP A 51 -15.26 3.27 -4.03
N PRO A 52 -14.10 2.59 -4.15
CA PRO A 52 -13.12 2.92 -5.19
C PRO A 52 -13.60 2.65 -6.62
N HIS A 53 -14.69 1.89 -6.81
CA HIS A 53 -15.23 1.57 -8.14
C HIS A 53 -16.22 2.60 -8.67
N SER A 54 -16.86 3.38 -7.79
CA SER A 54 -17.83 4.40 -8.17
C SER A 54 -17.42 5.82 -7.78
N GLU A 55 -16.43 5.97 -6.90
CA GLU A 55 -15.97 7.25 -6.38
C GLU A 55 -14.48 7.46 -6.66
N ILE A 56 -14.07 8.73 -6.68
CA ILE A 56 -12.68 9.11 -6.96
C ILE A 56 -11.78 8.69 -5.79
N SER A 57 -10.63 8.13 -6.12
CA SER A 57 -9.57 7.77 -5.18
C SER A 57 -8.27 8.49 -5.53
N LEU A 58 -7.44 8.78 -4.53
CA LEU A 58 -6.10 9.34 -4.75
C LEU A 58 -5.14 8.26 -5.28
N ILE A 59 -5.24 7.05 -4.73
CA ILE A 59 -4.57 5.85 -5.23
C ILE A 59 -5.56 4.70 -5.13
N TYR A 60 -5.71 3.91 -6.19
CA TYR A 60 -6.42 2.64 -6.12
C TYR A 60 -5.73 1.61 -7.01
N TYR A 61 -5.33 0.49 -6.40
CA TYR A 61 -4.86 -0.71 -7.08
C TYR A 61 -5.62 -1.93 -6.53
N PRO A 62 -6.31 -2.71 -7.37
CA PRO A 62 -7.10 -3.85 -6.94
C PRO A 62 -6.24 -5.06 -6.52
N ASN A 63 -4.95 -5.05 -6.89
CA ASN A 63 -3.98 -6.07 -6.57
C ASN A 63 -2.57 -5.46 -6.54
N ARG A 64 -1.55 -6.28 -6.23
CA ARG A 64 -0.16 -5.81 -6.12
C ARG A 64 0.46 -5.34 -7.44
N GLU A 65 -0.05 -5.77 -8.60
CA GLU A 65 0.52 -5.42 -9.91
C GLU A 65 0.55 -3.90 -10.12
N GLY A 66 -0.45 -3.18 -9.61
CA GLY A 66 -0.46 -1.71 -9.67
C GLY A 66 0.65 -1.03 -8.86
N LEU A 67 1.10 -1.65 -7.76
CA LEU A 67 2.28 -1.20 -7.02
C LEU A 67 3.57 -1.54 -7.77
N GLU A 68 3.64 -2.70 -8.41
CA GLU A 68 4.79 -3.12 -9.22
C GLU A 68 5.01 -2.14 -10.38
N ASP A 69 3.95 -1.76 -11.10
CA ASP A 69 3.98 -0.75 -12.15
C ASP A 69 4.46 0.61 -11.64
N ARG A 70 4.02 1.00 -10.43
CA ARG A 70 4.42 2.26 -9.81
C ARG A 70 5.91 2.26 -9.44
N VAL A 71 6.40 1.17 -8.85
CA VAL A 71 7.82 0.99 -8.54
C VAL A 71 8.66 1.01 -9.81
N TYR A 72 8.22 0.36 -10.88
CA TYR A 72 8.90 0.38 -12.17
C TYR A 72 9.11 1.82 -12.68
N ARG A 73 8.05 2.65 -12.61
CA ARG A 73 8.10 4.07 -13.00
C ARG A 73 9.00 4.93 -12.12
N ILE A 74 9.22 4.59 -10.86
CA ILE A 74 10.13 5.32 -9.96
C ILE A 74 11.59 5.00 -10.29
N LYS A 75 11.86 3.79 -10.78
CA LYS A 75 13.21 3.32 -11.14
C LYS A 75 13.68 3.78 -12.52
N THR A 76 12.77 4.21 -13.40
CA THR A 76 13.09 4.73 -14.75
C THR A 76 13.21 6.25 -14.75
#